data_AF-A0A502XK07-F1
#
_entry.id   AF-A0A502XK07-F1
#
_cell.length_a   1.000
_cell.length_b   1.000
_cell.length_c   1.000
_cell.angle_alpha   90.00
_cell.angle_beta   90.00
_cell.angle_gamma   90.00
#
_symmetry.space_group_name_H-M   'P 1'
#
loop_
_entity.id
_entity.type
_entity.pdbx_description
1 polymer ?
#
loop_
_entity_poly.entity_id
_entity_poly.type
_entity_poly.pdbx_seq_one_letter_code
_entity_poly.pdbx_strand_id
1 'polypeptide(L)'
;MKNRLPDAVRLTASRATFWATLPFERTAFFLRERKRDRARFPRRWLTPQQIVSLDLDLIDDDDQPKLDRNLLDLFVARRDHIKANSSKVSLLNLSLSLFLLATYFKVGADVSVLGMSIKDSPGVPEALLAINATMALYISSLQGNVAVLEGAINHLITKVFPEGTANVVRAALLTEGTIGKYFPVNMPHIVFTGFHRLLSNSLAYFTILIAILVAFVLIGFNVALMVSMWHLHSIGMYSKIAVVYVAVCGAFSFLFMFLTRLPTSFTDYSLLQQIQIAEQLNPKHADEIRSKAYGASSEDRLDLERQGFMRPRLPIQKE
;
A
#
# COMPACT_ATOMS: atom_id res chain seq x y z
N MET A 1 41.61 -57.40 18.63
CA MET A 1 41.09 -57.61 17.26
C MET A 1 40.13 -56.48 16.91
N LYS A 2 40.54 -55.55 16.03
CA LYS A 2 39.68 -54.45 15.56
C LYS A 2 38.98 -54.94 14.29
N ASN A 3 37.70 -55.29 14.39
CA ASN A 3 36.89 -55.74 13.25
C ASN A 3 36.84 -54.63 12.18
N ARG A 4 37.65 -54.79 11.12
CA ARG A 4 37.55 -53.97 9.91
C ARG A 4 36.39 -54.53 9.09
N LEU A 5 35.22 -53.88 9.19
CA LEU A 5 34.12 -54.10 8.27
C LEU A 5 34.63 -53.92 6.82
N PRO A 6 34.17 -54.75 5.86
CA PRO A 6 34.59 -54.66 4.47
C PRO A 6 34.21 -53.30 3.87
N ASP A 7 35.15 -52.69 3.14
CA ASP A 7 35.04 -51.31 2.64
C ASP A 7 33.79 -51.08 1.76
N ALA A 8 33.29 -52.13 1.10
CA ALA A 8 32.06 -52.11 0.32
C ALA A 8 30.80 -51.77 1.16
N VAL A 9 30.70 -52.29 2.38
CA VAL A 9 29.56 -52.04 3.29
C VAL A 9 29.61 -50.61 3.85
N ARG A 10 30.82 -50.06 4.01
CA ARG A 10 31.01 -48.66 4.41
C ARG A 10 30.58 -47.68 3.32
N LEU A 11 30.83 -48.03 2.05
CA LEU A 11 30.43 -47.24 0.88
C LEU A 11 28.92 -47.24 0.62
N THR A 12 28.23 -48.36 0.85
CA THR A 12 26.77 -48.42 0.70
C THR A 12 26.07 -47.68 1.84
N ALA A 13 26.54 -47.84 3.08
CA ALA A 13 26.03 -47.11 4.23
C ALA A 13 26.22 -45.59 4.07
N SER A 14 27.39 -45.12 3.62
CA SER A 14 27.67 -43.69 3.43
C SER A 14 26.81 -43.06 2.33
N ARG A 15 26.54 -43.80 1.24
CA ARG A 15 25.61 -43.36 0.19
C ARG A 15 24.18 -43.27 0.70
N ALA A 16 23.72 -44.26 1.46
CA ALA A 16 22.38 -44.23 2.05
C ALA A 16 22.21 -43.04 3.01
N THR A 17 23.20 -42.79 3.87
CA THR A 17 23.17 -41.63 4.78
C THR A 17 23.17 -40.31 4.01
N PHE A 18 23.94 -40.19 2.92
CA PHE A 18 23.98 -38.98 2.10
C PHE A 18 22.62 -38.67 1.47
N TRP A 19 21.97 -39.66 0.85
CA TRP A 19 20.65 -39.47 0.24
C TRP A 19 19.56 -39.15 1.28
N ALA A 20 19.70 -39.69 2.50
CA ALA A 20 18.80 -39.39 3.60
C ALA A 20 18.97 -37.95 4.12
N THR A 21 20.19 -37.42 4.21
CA THR A 21 20.45 -36.06 4.72
C THR A 21 20.29 -34.96 3.67
N LEU A 22 20.43 -35.29 2.38
CA LEU A 22 20.36 -34.34 1.26
C LEU A 22 19.12 -33.41 1.28
N PRO A 23 17.87 -33.88 1.46
CA PRO A 23 16.72 -32.97 1.48
C PRO A 23 16.73 -32.03 2.70
N PHE A 24 17.23 -32.50 3.85
CA PHE A 24 17.29 -31.70 5.07
C PHE A 24 18.34 -30.60 4.98
N GLU A 25 19.55 -30.93 4.51
CA GLU A 25 20.63 -29.95 4.35
C GLU A 25 20.27 -28.88 3.32
N ARG A 26 19.65 -29.26 2.19
CA ARG A 26 19.14 -28.30 1.20
C ARG A 26 18.07 -27.40 1.77
N THR A 27 17.09 -27.96 2.48
CA THR A 27 16.00 -27.18 3.08
C THR A 27 16.52 -26.24 4.15
N ALA A 28 17.44 -26.71 5.01
CA ALA A 28 18.09 -25.91 6.03
C ALA A 28 18.89 -24.75 5.40
N PHE A 29 19.60 -25.00 4.28
CA PHE A 29 20.24 -23.94 3.52
C PHE A 29 19.23 -22.91 3.01
N PHE A 30 18.16 -23.32 2.33
CA PHE A 30 17.16 -22.36 1.82
C PHE A 30 16.47 -21.55 2.91
N LEU A 31 16.23 -22.15 4.08
CA LEU A 31 15.69 -21.44 5.24
C LEU A 31 16.69 -20.43 5.82
N ARG A 32 17.96 -20.82 5.96
CA ARG A 32 19.04 -19.93 6.38
C ARG A 32 19.26 -18.80 5.38
N GLU A 33 19.24 -19.10 4.09
CA GLU A 33 19.40 -18.11 3.03
C GLU A 33 18.22 -17.14 2.98
N ARG A 34 16.98 -17.62 3.10
CA ARG A 34 15.81 -16.75 3.20
C ARG A 34 15.88 -15.83 4.42
N LYS A 35 16.43 -16.30 5.55
CA LYS A 35 16.66 -15.48 6.74
C LYS A 35 17.75 -14.43 6.49
N ARG A 36 18.85 -14.81 5.83
CA ARG A 36 19.93 -13.88 5.42
C ARG A 36 19.43 -12.84 4.43
N ASP A 37 18.65 -13.23 3.42
CA ASP A 37 18.07 -12.31 2.43
C ASP A 37 17.11 -11.31 3.07
N ARG A 38 16.30 -11.73 4.04
CA ARG A 38 15.46 -10.81 4.82
C ARG A 38 16.28 -9.85 5.68
N ALA A 39 17.48 -10.24 6.10
CA ALA A 39 18.39 -9.37 6.85
C ALA A 39 19.14 -8.39 5.93
N ARG A 40 19.51 -8.83 4.71
CA ARG A 40 20.14 -7.98 3.68
C ARG A 40 19.16 -6.97 3.09
N PHE A 41 17.95 -7.42 2.80
CA PHE A 41 16.87 -6.67 2.16
C PHE A 41 15.63 -6.69 3.06
N PRO A 42 15.64 -5.90 4.15
CA PRO A 42 14.51 -5.86 5.06
C PRO A 42 13.27 -5.37 4.33
N ARG A 43 12.15 -6.08 4.54
CA ARG A 43 10.84 -5.63 4.07
C ARG A 43 10.31 -4.59 5.04
N ARG A 44 10.11 -3.38 4.56
CA ARG A 44 9.51 -2.27 5.31
C ARG A 44 8.08 -2.08 4.82
N TRP A 45 7.16 -1.83 5.74
CA TRP A 45 5.80 -1.48 5.40
C TRP A 45 5.74 0.04 5.26
N LEU A 46 5.69 0.51 4.02
CA LEU A 46 5.72 1.94 3.72
C LEU A 46 4.39 2.38 3.16
N THR A 47 3.91 3.53 3.63
CA THR A 47 2.75 4.17 3.01
C THR A 47 3.13 4.69 1.63
N PRO A 48 2.18 4.82 0.69
CA PRO A 48 2.48 5.37 -0.63
C PRO A 48 3.11 6.76 -0.59
N GLN A 49 2.76 7.59 0.41
CA GLN A 49 3.42 8.87 0.67
C GLN A 49 4.92 8.72 0.96
N GLN A 50 5.32 7.69 1.72
CA GLN A 50 6.71 7.41 2.05
C GLN A 50 7.49 6.85 0.86
N ILE A 51 6.83 6.05 0.02
CA ILE A 51 7.43 5.53 -1.22
C ILE A 51 7.75 6.70 -2.16
N VAL A 52 6.79 7.60 -2.37
CA VAL A 52 7.00 8.80 -3.18
C VAL A 52 8.14 9.66 -2.62
N SER A 53 8.24 9.82 -1.30
CA SER A 53 9.37 10.57 -0.72
C SER A 53 10.72 9.90 -0.95
N LEU A 54 10.79 8.57 -0.90
CA LEU A 54 12.00 7.79 -1.19
C LEU A 54 12.39 7.89 -2.66
N ASP A 55 11.41 7.87 -3.57
CA ASP A 55 11.66 8.03 -5.00
C ASP A 55 12.20 9.44 -5.30
N LEU A 56 11.74 10.46 -4.58
CA LEU A 56 12.24 11.83 -4.69
C LEU A 56 13.62 12.02 -4.03
N ASP A 57 13.97 11.23 -3.01
CA ASP A 57 15.33 11.24 -2.43
C ASP A 57 16.40 10.77 -3.43
N LEU A 58 16.01 10.00 -4.45
CA LEU A 58 16.92 9.51 -5.50
C LEU A 58 17.20 10.54 -6.60
N ILE A 59 16.50 11.67 -6.61
CA ILE A 59 16.73 12.74 -7.58
C ILE A 59 17.88 13.60 -7.04
N ASP A 60 19.03 13.52 -7.69
CA ASP A 60 20.18 14.35 -7.38
C ASP A 60 19.86 15.84 -7.63
N ASP A 61 20.26 16.71 -6.70
CA ASP A 61 19.99 18.15 -6.76
C ASP A 61 20.74 18.86 -7.92
N ASP A 62 21.67 18.16 -8.58
CA ASP A 62 22.50 18.68 -9.67
C ASP A 62 21.86 18.53 -11.07
N ASP A 63 20.91 17.60 -11.25
CA ASP A 63 20.23 17.34 -12.52
C ASP A 63 18.70 17.53 -12.35
N GLN A 64 18.15 18.58 -12.97
CA GLN A 64 16.72 18.98 -13.04
C GLN A 64 16.25 20.05 -12.03
N PRO A 65 15.05 20.69 -12.21
CA PRO A 65 14.77 21.97 -11.57
C PRO A 65 14.80 21.83 -10.06
N LYS A 66 15.56 22.71 -9.41
CA LYS A 66 15.75 22.73 -7.96
C LYS A 66 14.41 22.52 -7.26
N LEU A 67 14.41 21.60 -6.30
CA LEU A 67 13.31 21.30 -5.38
C LEU A 67 13.05 22.53 -4.48
N ASP A 68 12.51 23.58 -5.10
CA ASP A 68 12.40 24.92 -4.55
C ASP A 68 11.02 25.17 -3.93
N ARG A 69 10.94 26.24 -3.14
CA ARG A 69 9.68 26.73 -2.55
C ARG A 69 8.57 26.98 -3.59
N ASN A 70 8.93 27.38 -4.81
CA ASN A 70 7.95 27.59 -5.90
C ASN A 70 7.27 26.28 -6.31
N LEU A 71 8.01 25.17 -6.33
CA LEU A 71 7.46 23.85 -6.64
C LEU A 71 6.55 23.36 -5.51
N LEU A 72 6.95 23.62 -4.25
CA LEU A 72 6.12 23.35 -3.08
C LEU A 72 4.78 24.10 -3.17
N ASP A 73 4.79 25.40 -3.46
CA ASP A 73 3.59 26.22 -3.61
C ASP A 73 2.70 25.70 -4.75
N LEU A 74 3.30 25.28 -5.88
CA LEU A 74 2.57 24.65 -6.99
C LEU A 74 1.89 23.34 -6.58
N PHE A 75 2.59 22.46 -5.86
CA PHE A 75 2.01 21.19 -5.39
C PHE A 75 0.91 21.41 -4.36
N VAL A 76 1.07 22.37 -3.45
CA VAL A 76 0.03 22.76 -2.49
C VAL A 76 -1.20 23.28 -3.22
N ALA A 77 -1.04 24.22 -4.16
CA ALA A 77 -2.15 24.77 -4.96
C ALA A 77 -2.86 23.67 -5.76
N ARG A 78 -2.10 22.75 -6.37
CA ARG A 78 -2.67 21.63 -7.14
C ARG A 78 -3.42 20.66 -6.24
N ARG A 79 -2.88 20.31 -5.08
CA ARG A 79 -3.53 19.46 -4.09
C ARG A 79 -4.85 20.07 -3.64
N ASP A 80 -4.86 21.36 -3.30
CA ASP A 80 -6.07 22.03 -2.80
C ASP A 80 -7.14 22.15 -3.88
N HIS A 81 -6.75 22.41 -5.13
CA HIS A 81 -7.66 22.35 -6.27
C HIS A 81 -8.27 20.94 -6.45
N ILE A 82 -7.46 19.89 -6.35
CA ILE A 82 -7.95 18.50 -6.45
C ILE A 82 -8.87 18.16 -5.27
N LYS A 83 -8.51 18.54 -4.04
CA LYS A 83 -9.36 18.34 -2.84
C LYS A 83 -10.69 19.07 -2.99
N ALA A 84 -10.69 20.32 -3.42
CA ALA A 84 -11.91 21.09 -3.65
C ALA A 84 -12.80 20.44 -4.72
N ASN A 85 -12.22 19.96 -5.81
CA ASN A 85 -12.96 19.23 -6.84
C ASN A 85 -13.51 17.89 -6.31
N SER A 86 -12.68 17.12 -5.60
CA SER A 86 -13.09 15.87 -4.97
C SER A 86 -14.24 16.09 -4.00
N SER A 87 -14.22 17.14 -3.18
CA SER A 87 -15.31 17.46 -2.25
C SER A 87 -16.61 17.79 -2.96
N LYS A 88 -16.56 18.56 -4.06
CA LYS A 88 -17.73 18.86 -4.88
C LYS A 88 -18.35 17.59 -5.47
N VAL A 89 -17.53 16.70 -6.03
CA VAL A 89 -18.00 15.43 -6.59
C VAL A 89 -18.51 14.51 -5.48
N SER A 90 -17.86 14.45 -4.32
CA SER A 90 -18.33 13.68 -3.16
C SER A 90 -19.70 14.16 -2.65
N LEU A 91 -19.95 15.47 -2.61
CA LEU A 91 -21.26 16.01 -2.23
C LEU A 91 -22.34 15.60 -3.23
N LEU A 92 -22.05 15.68 -4.54
CA LEU A 92 -22.97 15.21 -5.57
C LEU A 92 -23.23 13.70 -5.46
N ASN A 93 -22.18 12.90 -5.27
CA ASN A 93 -22.27 11.45 -5.09
C ASN A 93 -23.09 11.08 -3.84
N LEU A 94 -22.91 11.80 -2.74
CA LEU A 94 -23.68 11.62 -1.51
C LEU A 94 -25.15 12.01 -1.72
N SER A 95 -25.42 13.10 -2.43
CA SER A 95 -26.80 13.51 -2.75
C SER A 95 -27.51 12.48 -3.64
N LEU A 96 -26.82 11.92 -4.63
CA LEU A 96 -27.33 10.85 -5.49
C LEU A 96 -27.56 9.55 -4.69
N SER A 97 -26.66 9.22 -3.78
CA SER A 97 -26.79 8.04 -2.91
C SER A 97 -27.98 8.16 -1.96
N LEU A 98 -28.16 9.33 -1.32
CA LEU A 98 -29.33 9.62 -0.47
C LEU A 98 -30.63 9.62 -1.28
N PHE A 99 -30.58 10.11 -2.51
CA PHE A 99 -31.72 10.08 -3.42
C PHE A 99 -32.13 8.65 -3.76
N LEU A 100 -31.18 7.80 -4.17
CA LEU A 100 -31.42 6.37 -4.42
C LEU A 100 -31.96 5.64 -3.19
N LEU A 101 -31.48 6.00 -1.98
CA LEU A 101 -31.97 5.48 -0.71
C LEU A 101 -33.44 5.83 -0.47
N ALA A 102 -33.81 7.09 -0.68
CA ALA A 102 -35.19 7.54 -0.54
C ALA A 102 -36.12 6.81 -1.54
N THR A 103 -35.68 6.65 -2.80
CA THR A 103 -36.43 5.90 -3.81
C THR A 103 -36.58 4.42 -3.44
N TYR A 104 -35.54 3.78 -2.91
CA TYR A 104 -35.57 2.38 -2.50
C TYR A 104 -36.60 2.12 -1.39
N PHE A 105 -36.66 2.99 -0.38
CA PHE A 105 -37.65 2.90 0.69
C PHE A 105 -39.05 3.36 0.28
N LYS A 106 -39.24 3.77 -0.99
CA LYS A 106 -40.49 4.34 -1.51
C LYS A 106 -40.99 5.50 -0.63
N VAL A 107 -40.07 6.26 -0.04
CA VAL A 107 -40.42 7.49 0.68
C VAL A 107 -40.96 8.44 -0.39
N GLY A 108 -42.26 8.72 -0.32
CA GLY A 108 -43.12 9.23 -1.41
C GLY A 108 -42.84 10.66 -1.89
N ALA A 109 -41.58 11.02 -2.10
CA ALA A 109 -41.22 12.23 -2.81
C ALA A 109 -41.25 11.93 -4.31
N ASP A 110 -42.29 12.41 -5.00
CA ASP A 110 -42.36 12.45 -6.47
C ASP A 110 -41.34 13.49 -6.97
N VAL A 111 -40.06 13.15 -6.90
CA VAL A 111 -38.97 14.02 -7.33
C VAL A 111 -38.74 13.79 -8.81
N SER A 112 -38.90 14.85 -9.59
CA SER A 112 -38.54 14.85 -11.01
C SER A 112 -37.07 15.25 -11.16
N VAL A 113 -36.34 14.48 -11.97
CA VAL A 113 -35.00 14.87 -12.44
C VAL A 113 -35.14 15.16 -13.92
N LEU A 114 -34.80 16.38 -14.34
CA LEU A 114 -34.94 16.85 -15.72
C LEU A 114 -36.38 16.72 -16.29
N GLY A 115 -37.40 16.85 -15.43
CA GLY A 115 -38.81 16.81 -15.83
C GLY A 115 -39.42 15.40 -15.97
N MET A 116 -38.67 14.33 -15.68
CA MET A 116 -39.20 12.96 -15.67
C MET A 116 -39.50 12.49 -14.24
N SER A 117 -40.73 11.99 -14.01
CA SER A 117 -41.10 11.28 -12.78
C SER A 117 -40.34 9.96 -12.72
N ILE A 118 -39.48 9.80 -11.71
CA ILE A 118 -38.61 8.62 -11.55
C ILE A 118 -39.41 7.39 -11.13
N LYS A 119 -40.60 7.58 -10.57
CA LYS A 119 -41.53 6.51 -10.21
C LYS A 119 -42.05 5.76 -11.43
N ASP A 120 -42.08 6.42 -12.59
CA ASP A 120 -42.74 5.93 -13.80
C ASP A 120 -41.79 5.63 -14.95
N SER A 121 -40.49 5.94 -14.82
CA SER A 121 -39.50 5.74 -15.89
C SER A 121 -38.63 4.50 -15.63
N PRO A 122 -38.86 3.38 -16.36
CA PRO A 122 -38.00 2.20 -16.25
C PRO A 122 -36.57 2.56 -16.67
N GLY A 123 -35.60 2.28 -15.80
CA GLY A 123 -34.17 2.45 -16.10
C GLY A 123 -33.45 3.64 -15.49
N VAL A 124 -34.18 4.63 -14.96
CA VAL A 124 -33.55 5.76 -14.26
C VAL A 124 -32.76 5.31 -13.02
N PRO A 125 -33.29 4.42 -12.16
CA PRO A 125 -32.54 3.92 -11.00
C PRO A 125 -31.23 3.22 -11.39
N GLU A 126 -31.24 2.40 -12.44
CA GLU A 126 -30.05 1.70 -12.95
C GLU A 126 -28.99 2.68 -13.45
N ALA A 127 -29.40 3.69 -14.24
CA ALA A 127 -28.50 4.73 -14.74
C ALA A 127 -27.89 5.55 -13.59
N LEU A 128 -28.72 5.95 -12.61
CA LEU A 128 -28.26 6.70 -11.44
C LEU A 128 -27.28 5.88 -10.59
N LEU A 129 -27.53 4.59 -10.40
CA LEU A 129 -26.61 3.72 -9.68
C LEU A 129 -25.27 3.57 -10.42
N ALA A 130 -25.29 3.41 -11.74
CA ALA A 130 -24.08 3.34 -12.55
C ALA A 130 -23.28 4.64 -12.53
N ILE A 131 -23.95 5.80 -12.58
CA ILE A 131 -23.32 7.13 -12.44
C ILE A 131 -22.69 7.26 -11.05
N ASN A 132 -23.42 6.89 -10.00
CA ASN A 132 -22.93 6.91 -8.61
C ASN A 132 -21.67 6.04 -8.44
N ALA A 133 -21.67 4.82 -9.00
CA ALA A 133 -20.50 3.94 -8.97
C ALA A 133 -19.30 4.53 -9.72
N THR A 134 -19.53 5.16 -10.87
CA THR A 134 -18.50 5.81 -11.68
C THR A 134 -17.90 7.03 -10.96
N MET A 135 -18.75 7.85 -10.35
CA MET A 135 -18.32 8.98 -9.52
C MET A 135 -17.50 8.52 -8.31
N ALA A 136 -17.92 7.44 -7.64
CA ALA A 136 -17.15 6.86 -6.53
C ALA A 136 -15.74 6.40 -6.96
N LEU A 137 -15.62 5.76 -8.13
CA LEU A 137 -14.32 5.37 -8.70
C LEU A 137 -13.45 6.61 -9.01
N TYR A 138 -14.05 7.64 -9.60
CA TYR A 138 -13.36 8.90 -9.90
C TYR A 138 -12.88 9.61 -8.63
N ILE A 139 -13.70 9.69 -7.58
CA ILE A 139 -13.32 10.22 -6.27
C ILE A 139 -12.14 9.44 -5.69
N SER A 140 -12.17 8.11 -5.77
CA SER A 140 -11.07 7.25 -5.31
C SER A 140 -9.75 7.57 -6.02
N SER A 141 -9.79 7.75 -7.34
CA SER A 141 -8.63 8.18 -8.14
C SER A 141 -8.11 9.57 -7.75
N LEU A 142 -9.00 10.57 -7.58
CA LEU A 142 -8.60 11.90 -7.12
C LEU A 142 -7.92 11.85 -5.74
N GLN A 143 -8.43 11.04 -4.82
CA GLN A 143 -7.81 10.84 -3.52
C GLN A 143 -6.44 10.16 -3.61
N GLY A 144 -6.25 9.23 -4.54
CA GLY A 144 -4.93 8.65 -4.83
C GLY A 144 -3.93 9.70 -5.27
N ASN A 145 -4.33 10.60 -6.17
CA ASN A 145 -3.47 11.72 -6.62
C ASN A 145 -3.13 12.68 -5.49
N VAL A 146 -4.09 12.97 -4.60
CA VAL A 146 -3.83 13.77 -3.39
C VAL A 146 -2.78 13.09 -2.51
N ALA A 147 -2.87 11.78 -2.30
CA ALA A 147 -1.89 11.06 -1.49
C ALA A 147 -0.47 11.15 -2.07
N VAL A 148 -0.31 11.06 -3.40
CA VAL A 148 0.99 11.25 -4.06
C VAL A 148 1.52 12.67 -3.85
N LEU A 149 0.68 13.69 -4.07
CA LEU A 149 1.07 15.10 -3.88
C LEU A 149 1.44 15.39 -2.41
N GLU A 150 0.72 14.82 -1.45
CA GLU A 150 1.04 14.96 -0.03
C GLU A 150 2.40 14.32 0.31
N GLY A 151 2.75 13.19 -0.32
CA GLY A 151 4.08 12.58 -0.21
C GLY A 151 5.18 13.51 -0.74
N ALA A 152 4.97 14.09 -1.92
CA ALA A 152 5.91 15.03 -2.53
C ALA A 152 6.07 16.33 -1.71
N ILE A 153 4.95 16.91 -1.23
CA ILE A 153 4.94 18.07 -0.33
C ILE A 153 5.72 17.75 0.95
N ASN A 154 5.51 16.57 1.55
CA ASN A 154 6.20 16.18 2.77
C ASN A 154 7.72 16.07 2.60
N HIS A 155 8.18 15.55 1.46
CA HIS A 155 9.61 15.51 1.09
C HIS A 155 10.18 16.92 0.82
N LEU A 156 9.44 17.78 0.11
CA LEU A 156 9.87 19.16 -0.13
C LEU A 156 9.99 19.97 1.18
N ILE A 157 9.06 19.77 2.12
CA ILE A 157 9.14 20.47 3.42
C ILE A 157 10.43 20.09 4.16
N THR A 158 10.89 18.83 4.06
CA THR A 158 12.17 18.43 4.70
C THR A 158 13.41 18.98 4.03
N LYS A 159 13.39 19.18 2.72
CA LYS A 159 14.53 19.81 2.02
C LYS A 159 14.56 21.33 2.22
N VAL A 160 13.40 21.99 2.18
CA VAL A 160 13.31 23.46 2.17
C VAL A 160 13.38 24.08 3.57
N PHE A 161 12.81 23.43 4.59
CA PHE A 161 12.69 24.01 5.94
C PHE A 161 13.55 23.28 6.97
N PRO A 162 14.16 24.01 7.94
CA PRO A 162 14.84 23.40 9.08
C PRO A 162 13.90 22.50 9.90
N GLU A 163 14.45 21.45 10.53
CA GLU A 163 13.67 20.42 11.24
C GLU A 163 12.69 20.98 12.30
N GLY A 164 13.07 22.08 12.96
CA GLY A 164 12.24 22.73 13.98
C GLY A 164 10.96 23.35 13.42
N THR A 165 11.01 23.95 12.23
CA THR A 165 9.85 24.59 11.58
C THR A 165 9.13 23.63 10.63
N ALA A 166 9.82 22.63 10.08
CA ALA A 166 9.25 21.64 9.19
C ALA A 166 8.03 20.92 9.79
N ASN A 167 8.05 20.61 11.08
CA ASN A 167 6.90 19.98 11.76
C ASN A 167 5.67 20.90 11.84
N VAL A 168 5.88 22.20 12.08
CA VAL A 168 4.80 23.19 12.11
C VAL A 168 4.24 23.41 10.71
N VAL A 169 5.11 23.50 9.70
CA VAL A 169 4.71 23.65 8.29
C VAL A 169 3.94 22.40 7.81
N ARG A 170 4.38 21.20 8.19
CA ARG A 170 3.62 19.96 7.96
C ARG A 170 2.26 20.00 8.64
N ALA A 171 2.16 20.48 9.87
CA ALA A 171 0.87 20.61 10.56
C ALA A 171 -0.07 21.59 9.84
N ALA A 172 0.47 22.69 9.33
CA ALA A 172 -0.30 23.70 8.61
C ALA A 172 -0.75 23.23 7.22
N LEU A 173 0.15 22.58 6.47
CA LEU A 173 -0.11 22.18 5.09
C LEU A 173 -0.71 20.78 4.97
N LEU A 174 -0.35 19.83 5.85
CA LEU A 174 -0.75 18.41 5.80
C LEU A 174 -1.54 18.04 7.06
N THR A 175 -2.65 18.74 7.30
CA THR A 175 -3.50 18.56 8.49
C THR A 175 -3.94 17.10 8.67
N GLU A 176 -4.46 16.45 7.63
CA GLU A 176 -4.95 15.06 7.69
C GLU A 176 -3.88 14.04 8.11
N GLY A 177 -2.65 14.18 7.61
CA GLY A 177 -1.54 13.28 7.94
C GLY A 177 -0.91 13.54 9.31
N THR A 178 -1.11 14.74 9.88
CA THR A 178 -0.46 15.17 11.13
C THR A 178 -1.37 15.09 12.35
N ILE A 179 -2.69 14.95 12.18
CA ILE A 179 -3.66 14.74 13.28
C ILE A 179 -3.20 13.64 14.23
N GLY A 180 -2.65 12.53 13.70
CA GLY A 180 -2.12 11.44 14.51
C GLY A 180 -0.95 11.87 15.39
N LYS A 181 0.01 12.63 14.85
CA LYS A 181 1.23 13.05 15.57
C LYS A 181 0.90 14.03 16.70
N TYR A 182 -0.07 14.90 16.47
CA TYR A 182 -0.54 15.89 17.42
C TYR A 182 -1.76 15.44 18.24
N PHE A 183 -2.12 14.15 18.17
CA PHE A 183 -3.21 13.61 18.98
C PHE A 183 -2.80 13.63 20.46
N PRO A 184 -3.72 13.93 21.40
CA PRO A 184 -3.39 14.04 22.83
C PRO A 184 -2.61 12.84 23.38
N VAL A 185 -2.93 11.63 22.91
CA VAL A 185 -2.26 10.38 23.28
C VAL A 185 -0.76 10.37 22.93
N ASN A 186 -0.39 11.04 21.83
CA ASN A 186 0.98 11.10 21.31
C ASN A 186 1.74 12.36 21.79
N MET A 187 1.07 13.26 22.50
CA MET A 187 1.68 14.42 23.16
C MET A 187 1.50 14.34 24.68
N PRO A 188 2.09 13.33 25.34
CA PRO A 188 1.90 13.10 26.78
C PRO A 188 2.41 14.25 27.65
N HIS A 189 3.28 15.11 27.11
CA HIS A 189 3.80 16.30 27.78
C HIS A 189 2.81 17.48 27.81
N ILE A 190 1.72 17.43 27.02
CA ILE A 190 0.67 18.47 26.97
C ILE A 190 -0.62 17.99 27.67
N VAL A 191 -0.82 16.67 27.84
CA VAL A 191 -2.05 16.13 28.44
C VAL A 191 -1.91 15.99 29.95
N PHE A 192 -2.58 16.88 30.67
CA PHE A 192 -2.36 17.09 32.11
C PHE A 192 -2.98 16.04 33.06
N THR A 193 -3.83 15.09 32.61
CA THR A 193 -4.42 14.07 33.51
C THR A 193 -4.80 12.75 32.82
N GLY A 194 -4.89 11.65 33.61
CA GLY A 194 -5.34 10.34 33.13
C GLY A 194 -6.76 10.32 32.57
N PHE A 195 -7.64 11.22 33.04
CA PHE A 195 -9.00 11.39 32.52
C PHE A 195 -8.99 11.84 31.06
N HIS A 196 -8.15 12.82 30.69
CA HIS A 196 -8.09 13.34 29.32
C HIS A 196 -7.58 12.28 28.34
N ARG A 197 -6.62 11.46 28.78
CA ARG A 197 -6.13 10.33 27.99
C ARG A 197 -7.23 9.28 27.77
N LEU A 198 -7.97 8.93 28.82
CA LEU A 198 -9.07 7.97 28.71
C LEU A 198 -10.19 8.50 27.81
N LEU A 199 -10.59 9.77 27.97
CA LEU A 199 -11.61 10.41 27.13
C LEU A 199 -11.17 10.48 25.66
N SER A 200 -9.92 10.89 25.40
CA SER A 200 -9.37 10.98 24.03
C SER A 200 -9.31 9.61 23.36
N ASN A 201 -8.88 8.57 24.06
CA ASN A 201 -8.90 7.19 23.56
C ASN A 201 -10.33 6.72 23.26
N SER A 202 -11.25 6.93 24.19
CA SER A 202 -12.66 6.54 24.03
C SER A 202 -13.29 7.24 22.83
N LEU A 203 -13.04 8.54 22.64
CA LEU A 203 -13.52 9.30 21.47
C LEU A 203 -12.91 8.79 20.16
N ALA A 204 -11.61 8.46 20.14
CA ALA A 204 -10.96 7.89 18.97
C ALA A 204 -11.58 6.53 18.58
N TYR A 205 -11.72 5.61 19.54
CA TYR A 205 -12.36 4.31 19.31
C TYR A 205 -13.82 4.44 18.89
N PHE A 206 -14.57 5.36 19.50
CA PHE A 206 -15.95 5.64 19.14
C PHE A 206 -16.07 6.17 17.71
N THR A 207 -15.17 7.07 17.30
CA THR A 207 -15.13 7.60 15.93
C THR A 207 -14.83 6.49 14.91
N ILE A 208 -13.87 5.62 15.20
CA ILE A 208 -13.55 4.45 14.36
C ILE A 208 -14.75 3.51 14.28
N LEU A 209 -15.41 3.23 15.41
CA LEU A 209 -16.59 2.38 15.47
C LEU A 209 -17.73 2.94 14.60
N ILE A 210 -18.01 4.25 14.71
CA ILE A 210 -19.01 4.92 13.86
C ILE A 210 -18.61 4.82 12.39
N ALA A 211 -17.34 5.10 12.05
CA ALA A 211 -16.88 5.02 10.66
C ALA A 211 -17.06 3.61 10.07
N ILE A 212 -16.75 2.57 10.84
CA ILE A 212 -16.96 1.16 10.47
C ILE A 212 -18.46 0.88 10.29
N LEU A 213 -19.30 1.31 11.24
CA LEU A 213 -20.75 1.12 11.16
C LEU A 213 -21.33 1.79 9.91
N VAL A 214 -20.96 3.06 9.64
CA VAL A 214 -21.39 3.81 8.46
C VAL A 214 -20.92 3.08 7.18
N ALA A 215 -19.69 2.58 7.14
CA ALA A 215 -19.19 1.82 6.00
C ALA A 215 -20.02 0.54 5.75
N PHE A 216 -20.33 -0.23 6.80
CA PHE A 216 -21.18 -1.42 6.69
C PHE A 216 -22.59 -1.08 6.20
N VAL A 217 -23.20 0.00 6.70
CA VAL A 217 -24.51 0.47 6.26
C VAL A 217 -24.49 0.85 4.77
N LEU A 218 -23.48 1.61 4.33
CA LEU A 218 -23.35 2.02 2.93
C LEU A 218 -23.09 0.83 1.99
N ILE A 219 -22.26 -0.13 2.39
CA ILE A 219 -22.01 -1.35 1.61
C ILE A 219 -23.29 -2.19 1.54
N GLY A 220 -23.93 -2.44 2.68
CA GLY A 220 -25.16 -3.21 2.76
C GLY A 220 -26.28 -2.60 1.93
N PHE A 221 -26.40 -1.27 1.94
CA PHE A 221 -27.35 -0.54 1.12
C PHE A 221 -27.07 -0.71 -0.39
N ASN A 222 -25.83 -0.53 -0.83
CA ASN A 222 -25.47 -0.73 -2.24
C ASN A 222 -25.72 -2.17 -2.70
N VAL A 223 -25.41 -3.17 -1.87
CA VAL A 223 -25.70 -4.58 -2.16
C VAL A 223 -27.20 -4.82 -2.24
N ALA A 224 -28.00 -4.26 -1.33
CA ALA A 224 -29.45 -4.38 -1.35
C ALA A 224 -30.06 -3.76 -2.63
N LEU A 225 -29.57 -2.59 -3.07
CA LEU A 225 -29.97 -1.99 -4.35
C LEU A 225 -29.64 -2.91 -5.54
N MET A 226 -28.43 -3.45 -5.58
CA MET A 226 -28.00 -4.36 -6.64
C MET A 226 -28.86 -5.62 -6.70
N VAL A 227 -29.14 -6.25 -5.55
CA VAL A 227 -30.01 -7.44 -5.46
C VAL A 227 -31.43 -7.10 -5.89
N SER A 228 -31.97 -5.96 -5.45
CA SER A 228 -33.30 -5.49 -5.84
C SER A 228 -33.40 -5.32 -7.37
N MET A 229 -32.44 -4.63 -8.00
CA MET A 229 -32.39 -4.44 -9.45
C MET A 229 -32.18 -5.77 -10.22
N TRP A 230 -31.42 -6.69 -9.65
CA TRP A 230 -31.19 -8.01 -10.26
C TRP A 230 -32.48 -8.83 -10.37
N HIS A 231 -33.39 -8.71 -9.40
CA HIS A 231 -34.67 -9.41 -9.41
C HIS A 231 -35.78 -8.62 -10.11
N LEU A 232 -35.87 -7.31 -9.86
CA LEU A 232 -36.85 -6.40 -10.45
C LEU A 232 -36.29 -5.82 -11.75
N HIS A 233 -36.43 -6.59 -12.83
CA HIS A 233 -35.92 -6.22 -14.15
C HIS A 233 -36.74 -5.08 -14.76
N SER A 234 -36.34 -3.82 -14.60
CA SER A 234 -37.05 -2.69 -15.21
C SER A 234 -36.79 -2.58 -16.73
N ILE A 235 -35.57 -2.89 -17.18
CA ILE A 235 -35.14 -2.86 -18.61
C ILE A 235 -34.63 -4.23 -19.12
N GLY A 236 -34.97 -5.33 -18.46
CA GLY A 236 -34.51 -6.67 -18.86
C GLY A 236 -32.99 -6.87 -18.72
N MET A 237 -32.29 -7.23 -19.81
CA MET A 237 -30.87 -7.60 -19.78
C MET A 237 -29.95 -6.42 -19.39
N TYR A 238 -30.30 -5.18 -19.75
CA TYR A 238 -29.50 -3.99 -19.44
C TYR A 238 -29.37 -3.75 -17.92
N SER A 239 -30.40 -4.12 -17.14
CA SER A 239 -30.34 -4.01 -15.68
C SER A 239 -29.28 -4.95 -15.10
N LYS A 240 -29.13 -6.17 -15.64
CA LYS A 240 -28.06 -7.11 -15.25
C LYS A 240 -26.67 -6.57 -15.60
N ILE A 241 -26.53 -5.98 -16.79
CA ILE A 241 -25.26 -5.36 -17.22
C ILE A 241 -24.89 -4.21 -16.29
N ALA A 242 -25.85 -3.35 -15.94
CA ALA A 242 -25.63 -2.25 -15.00
C ALA A 242 -25.19 -2.75 -13.62
N VAL A 243 -25.83 -3.79 -13.08
CA VAL A 243 -25.43 -4.40 -11.80
C VAL A 243 -24.01 -4.97 -11.87
N VAL A 244 -23.65 -5.69 -12.95
CA VAL A 244 -22.29 -6.21 -13.14
C VAL A 244 -21.28 -5.07 -13.23
N TYR A 245 -21.58 -4.02 -13.98
CA TYR A 245 -20.73 -2.83 -14.09
C TYR A 245 -20.50 -2.18 -12.72
N VAL A 246 -21.56 -1.96 -11.94
CA VAL A 246 -21.48 -1.39 -10.58
C VAL A 246 -20.64 -2.29 -9.67
N ALA A 247 -20.80 -3.61 -9.75
CA ALA A 247 -20.00 -4.57 -9.00
C ALA A 247 -18.51 -4.46 -9.33
N VAL A 248 -18.18 -4.38 -10.62
CA VAL A 248 -16.80 -4.23 -11.11
C VAL A 248 -16.21 -2.90 -10.66
N CYS A 249 -16.93 -1.78 -10.82
CA CYS A 249 -16.49 -0.47 -10.33
C CYS A 249 -16.26 -0.48 -8.81
N GLY A 250 -17.14 -1.11 -8.05
CA GLY A 250 -17.00 -1.27 -6.60
C GLY A 250 -15.74 -2.06 -6.23
N ALA A 251 -15.51 -3.20 -6.89
CA ALA A 251 -14.32 -4.02 -6.67
C ALA A 251 -13.03 -3.27 -7.01
N PHE A 252 -12.99 -2.57 -8.15
CA PHE A 252 -11.84 -1.75 -8.54
C PHE A 252 -11.60 -0.59 -7.56
N SER A 253 -12.66 0.12 -7.14
CA SER A 253 -12.53 1.21 -6.18
C SER A 253 -12.01 0.72 -4.82
N PHE A 254 -12.50 -0.43 -4.35
CA PHE A 254 -12.03 -1.07 -3.13
C PHE A 254 -10.56 -1.51 -3.22
N LEU A 255 -10.19 -2.18 -4.31
CA LEU A 255 -8.80 -2.59 -4.57
C LEU A 255 -7.87 -1.37 -4.67
N PHE A 256 -8.30 -0.33 -5.39
CA PHE A 256 -7.54 0.90 -5.55
C PHE A 256 -7.32 1.61 -4.21
N MET A 257 -8.35 1.70 -3.36
CA MET A 257 -8.22 2.25 -2.01
C MET A 257 -7.22 1.43 -1.17
N PHE A 258 -7.30 0.10 -1.24
CA PHE A 258 -6.38 -0.79 -0.52
C PHE A 258 -4.93 -0.56 -0.97
N LEU A 259 -4.69 -0.46 -2.28
CA LEU A 259 -3.36 -0.25 -2.85
C LEU A 259 -2.79 1.15 -2.57
N THR A 260 -3.63 2.19 -2.55
CA THR A 260 -3.19 3.58 -2.43
C THR A 260 -3.20 4.14 -1.00
N ARG A 261 -3.86 3.47 -0.05
CA ARG A 261 -3.93 3.94 1.34
C ARG A 261 -3.20 3.03 2.33
N LEU A 262 -3.12 1.73 2.07
CA LEU A 262 -2.46 0.84 3.02
C LEU A 262 -0.95 0.81 2.80
N PRO A 263 -0.18 0.58 3.89
CA PRO A 263 1.23 0.30 3.76
C PRO A 263 1.42 -0.90 2.85
N THR A 264 2.27 -0.77 1.84
CA THR A 264 2.67 -1.88 0.98
C THR A 264 4.05 -2.35 1.40
N SER A 265 4.35 -3.63 1.12
CA SER A 265 5.67 -4.18 1.44
C SER A 265 6.70 -3.66 0.44
N PHE A 266 7.56 -2.75 0.88
CA PHE A 266 8.71 -2.27 0.13
C PHE A 266 9.94 -3.08 0.53
N THR A 267 10.71 -3.55 -0.45
CA THR A 267 11.97 -4.24 -0.19
C THR A 267 13.09 -3.22 -0.29
N ASP A 268 13.80 -3.00 0.81
CA ASP A 268 14.88 -2.01 0.86
C ASP A 268 16.11 -2.53 0.11
N TYR A 269 16.38 -1.97 -1.06
CA TYR A 269 17.54 -2.30 -1.91
C TYR A 269 18.72 -1.34 -1.71
N SER A 270 18.73 -0.52 -0.66
CA SER A 270 19.82 0.42 -0.36
C SER A 270 21.19 -0.24 -0.30
N LEU A 271 21.29 -1.46 0.23
CA LEU A 271 22.53 -2.25 0.24
C LEU A 271 23.07 -2.48 -1.19
N LEU A 272 22.19 -2.78 -2.15
CA LEU A 272 22.59 -3.01 -3.53
C LEU A 272 23.09 -1.72 -4.18
N GLN A 273 22.37 -0.62 -3.94
CA GLN A 273 22.75 0.70 -4.44
C GLN A 273 24.09 1.15 -3.84
N GLN A 274 24.33 0.94 -2.55
CA GLN A 274 25.62 1.20 -1.89
C GLN A 274 26.75 0.41 -2.54
N ILE A 275 26.52 -0.87 -2.87
CA ILE A 275 27.51 -1.68 -3.59
C ILE A 275 27.78 -1.10 -4.97
N GLN A 276 26.76 -0.73 -5.74
CA GLN A 276 26.92 -0.17 -7.09
C GLN A 276 27.67 1.16 -7.08
N ILE A 277 27.34 2.06 -6.15
CA ILE A 277 28.05 3.34 -5.98
C ILE A 277 29.50 3.08 -5.57
N ALA A 278 29.72 2.15 -4.63
CA ALA A 278 31.07 1.77 -4.22
C ALA A 278 31.88 1.16 -5.37
N GLU A 279 31.27 0.40 -6.28
CA GLU A 279 31.97 -0.13 -7.46
C GLU A 279 32.47 0.97 -8.39
N GLN A 280 31.69 2.04 -8.54
CA GLN A 280 32.05 3.19 -9.38
C GLN A 280 33.16 4.03 -8.74
N LEU A 281 33.15 4.20 -7.41
CA LEU A 281 34.10 5.05 -6.69
C LEU A 281 35.37 4.31 -6.24
N ASN A 282 35.21 3.13 -5.64
CA ASN A 282 36.30 2.32 -5.08
C ASN A 282 35.96 0.81 -5.09
N PRO A 283 36.42 0.05 -6.11
CA PRO A 283 36.07 -1.35 -6.26
C PRO A 283 36.54 -2.24 -5.10
N LYS A 284 37.65 -1.89 -4.42
CA LYS A 284 38.13 -2.65 -3.26
C LYS A 284 37.15 -2.57 -2.09
N HIS A 285 36.57 -1.39 -1.87
CA HIS A 285 35.58 -1.21 -0.81
C HIS A 285 34.25 -1.90 -1.15
N ALA A 286 33.87 -1.94 -2.43
CA ALA A 286 32.71 -2.71 -2.87
C ALA A 286 32.87 -4.22 -2.59
N ASP A 287 34.07 -4.77 -2.79
CA ASP A 287 34.39 -6.16 -2.46
C ASP A 287 34.36 -6.45 -0.95
N GLU A 288 34.79 -5.49 -0.12
CA GLU A 288 34.64 -5.56 1.35
C GLU A 288 33.16 -5.58 1.78
N ILE A 289 32.33 -4.71 1.20
CA ILE A 289 30.88 -4.67 1.50
C ILE A 289 30.22 -5.98 1.04
N ARG A 290 30.56 -6.47 -0.16
CA ARG A 290 30.06 -7.75 -0.68
C ARG A 290 30.48 -8.93 0.17
N SER A 291 31.75 -9.02 0.54
CA SER A 291 32.24 -10.11 1.39
C SER A 291 31.59 -10.06 2.77
N LYS A 292 31.37 -8.87 3.35
CA LYS A 292 30.64 -8.73 4.62
C LYS A 292 29.16 -9.13 4.51
N ALA A 293 28.48 -8.76 3.42
CA ALA A 293 27.04 -9.00 3.24
C ALA A 293 26.71 -10.43 2.74
N TYR A 294 27.54 -10.97 1.86
CA TYR A 294 27.33 -12.25 1.18
C TYR A 294 28.29 -13.36 1.63
N GLY A 295 29.38 -13.04 2.33
CA GLY A 295 30.44 -13.98 2.73
C GLY A 295 29.90 -15.25 3.40
N ALA A 296 29.09 -15.07 4.44
CA ALA A 296 28.49 -16.19 5.18
C ALA A 296 27.55 -17.08 4.34
N SER A 297 26.99 -16.56 3.24
CA SER A 297 26.19 -17.36 2.30
C SER A 297 27.07 -18.04 1.26
N SER A 298 28.08 -17.35 0.74
CA SER A 298 29.04 -17.96 -0.17
C SER A 298 29.81 -19.10 0.50
N GLU A 299 30.24 -18.95 1.76
CA GLU A 299 30.95 -19.99 2.50
C GLU A 299 30.06 -21.22 2.76
N ASP A 300 28.87 -21.02 3.34
CA ASP A 300 27.91 -22.09 3.62
C ASP A 300 27.47 -22.83 2.33
N ARG A 301 27.39 -22.10 1.21
CA ARG A 301 27.14 -22.71 -0.11
C ARG A 301 28.33 -23.51 -0.60
N LEU A 302 29.55 -22.96 -0.54
CA LEU A 302 30.77 -23.64 -0.96
C LEU A 302 31.00 -24.92 -0.16
N ASP A 303 30.68 -24.92 1.15
CA ASP A 303 30.76 -26.10 1.99
C ASP A 303 29.75 -27.18 1.55
N LEU A 304 28.51 -26.78 1.20
CA LEU A 304 27.50 -27.70 0.66
C LEU A 304 27.83 -28.19 -0.76
N GLU A 305 28.52 -27.39 -1.57
CA GLU A 305 29.04 -27.81 -2.88
C GLU A 305 30.19 -28.82 -2.71
N ARG A 306 31.12 -28.57 -1.78
CA ARG A 306 32.23 -29.51 -1.43
C ARG A 306 31.72 -30.84 -0.90
N GLN A 307 30.64 -30.82 -0.12
CA GLN A 307 29.99 -32.01 0.41
C GLN A 307 29.09 -32.72 -0.62
N GLY A 308 28.92 -32.17 -1.83
CA GLY A 308 28.12 -32.75 -2.91
C GLY A 308 26.61 -32.54 -2.77
N PHE A 309 26.15 -31.77 -1.78
CA PHE A 309 24.73 -31.45 -1.59
C PHE A 309 24.22 -30.46 -2.64
N MET A 310 25.10 -29.64 -3.24
CA MET A 310 24.75 -28.67 -4.29
C MET A 310 25.62 -28.84 -5.54
N ARG A 311 25.07 -28.44 -6.69
CA ARG A 311 25.84 -28.38 -7.95
C ARG A 311 26.73 -27.12 -7.94
N PRO A 312 28.00 -27.23 -8.36
CA PRO A 312 28.88 -26.08 -8.46
C PRO A 312 28.31 -25.07 -9.47
N ARG A 313 28.39 -23.77 -9.14
CA ARG A 313 28.07 -22.71 -10.10
C ARG A 313 29.12 -22.72 -11.21
N LEU A 314 28.67 -22.65 -12.47
CA LEU A 314 29.56 -22.37 -13.59
C LEU A 314 30.26 -21.02 -13.34
N PRO A 315 31.57 -20.90 -13.60
CA PRO A 315 32.25 -19.63 -13.46
C PRO A 315 31.57 -18.60 -14.35
N ILE A 316 31.15 -17.48 -13.76
CA ILE A 316 30.62 -16.34 -14.50
C ILE A 316 31.78 -15.86 -15.39
N GLN A 317 31.65 -16.04 -16.72
CA GLN A 317 32.55 -15.40 -17.67
C GLN A 317 32.43 -13.90 -17.45
N LYS A 318 33.49 -13.30 -16.91
CA LYS A 318 33.62 -11.84 -16.87
C LYS A 318 33.88 -11.42 -18.32
N GLU A 319 32.89 -10.83 -18.98
CA GLU A 319 33.10 -9.98 -20.17
C GLU A 319 33.66 -8.62 -19.74
#